data_AF-A0A7S0QAC7-F1
#
_entry.id   AF-A0A7S0QAC7-F1
#
_cell.length_a   1.000
_cell.length_b   1.000
_cell.length_c   1.000
_cell.angle_alpha   90.00
_cell.angle_beta   90.00
_cell.angle_gamma   90.00
#
_symmetry.space_group_name_H-M   'P 1'
#
loop_
_entity.id
_entity.type
_entity.pdbx_description
1 polymer ?
#
loop_
_entity_poly.entity_id
_entity_poly.type
_entity_poly.pdbx_seq_one_letter_code
_entity_poly.pdbx_strand_id
1 'polypeptide(L)'
;GWLFVPIYLRAQLATLPEYLERRFSRRLRSLFSLVTLFIYVFTKLSVSVFSGATVLHSVFGWPHFAAAAGLVVLTAVYTALGGLAAVILTDMAQSMVMLTGAMCMTFI
;
A
#
# COMPACT_ATOMS: atom_id res chain seq x y z
N GLY A 1 8.13 8.08 16.39
CA GLY A 1 6.94 8.75 15.82
C GLY A 1 6.70 10.13 16.40
N TRP A 2 6.63 10.26 17.73
CA TRP A 2 6.24 11.49 18.43
C TRP A 2 7.08 12.75 18.17
N LEU A 3 8.35 12.61 17.77
CA LEU A 3 9.19 13.77 17.44
C LEU A 3 8.84 14.40 16.07
N PHE A 4 8.45 13.58 15.09
CA PHE A 4 8.23 14.01 13.71
C PHE A 4 6.79 14.48 13.46
N VAL A 5 5.81 13.87 14.11
CA VAL A 5 4.37 14.21 14.00
C VAL A 5 4.08 15.70 14.26
N PRO A 6 4.53 16.33 15.38
CA PRO A 6 4.25 17.75 15.63
C PRO A 6 4.97 18.68 14.63
N ILE A 7 6.08 18.25 14.04
CA ILE A 7 6.82 19.01 13.02
C ILE A 7 6.03 19.02 11.69
N TYR A 8 5.48 17.88 11.28
CA TYR A 8 4.65 17.78 10.07
C TYR A 8 3.33 18.55 10.21
N LEU A 9 2.67 18.46 11.37
CA LEU A 9 1.42 19.16 11.65
C LEU A 9 1.58 20.69 11.65
N ARG A 10 2.66 21.20 12.25
CA ARG A 10 2.98 22.65 12.24
C ARG A 10 3.36 23.17 10.86
N ALA A 11 3.92 22.32 10.01
CA ALA A 11 4.31 22.71 8.67
C ALA A 11 3.16 22.67 7.66
N GLN A 12 1.96 22.17 8.00
CA GLN A 12 0.81 22.06 7.07
C GLN A 12 1.18 21.34 5.76
N LEU A 13 1.97 20.28 5.87
CA LEU A 13 2.42 19.50 4.71
C LEU A 13 1.73 18.14 4.74
N ALA A 14 1.07 17.79 3.63
CA ALA A 14 0.35 16.53 3.52
C ALA A 14 1.28 15.35 3.24
N THR A 15 2.45 15.62 2.65
CA THR A 15 3.36 14.57 2.18
C THR A 15 4.84 14.89 2.40
N LEU A 16 5.66 13.85 2.62
CA LEU A 16 7.13 13.91 2.76
C LEU A 16 7.84 14.69 1.62
N PRO A 17 7.48 14.52 0.33
CA PRO A 17 8.08 15.30 -0.76
C PRO A 17 7.78 16.80 -0.69
N GLU A 18 6.63 17.18 -0.12
CA GLU A 18 6.23 18.58 0.08
C GLU A 18 7.07 19.25 1.18
N TYR A 19 7.45 18.49 2.21
CA TYR A 19 8.43 18.93 3.20
C TYR A 19 9.81 19.20 2.60
N LEU A 20 10.25 18.33 1.69
CA LEU A 20 11.50 18.53 0.98
C LEU A 20 11.44 19.71 0.01
N GLU A 21 10.29 20.02 -0.57
CA GLU A 21 10.12 21.20 -1.43
C GLU A 21 10.33 22.51 -0.66
N ARG A 22 9.72 22.65 0.52
CA ARG A 22 9.86 23.88 1.32
C ARG A 22 11.28 24.10 1.82
N ARG A 23 12.09 23.04 1.97
CA ARG A 23 13.44 23.13 2.53
C ARG A 23 14.56 23.17 1.49
N PHE A 24 14.38 22.54 0.32
CA PHE A 24 15.47 22.38 -0.66
C PHE A 24 15.15 22.98 -2.02
N SER A 25 14.09 22.53 -2.72
CA SER A 25 13.59 23.11 -3.99
C SER A 25 12.58 22.18 -4.71
N ARG A 26 11.80 22.74 -5.65
CA ARG A 26 10.76 22.05 -6.45
C ARG A 26 11.29 20.88 -7.31
N ARG A 27 12.55 20.95 -7.76
CA ARG A 27 13.18 19.87 -8.55
C ARG A 27 13.41 18.61 -7.70
N LEU A 28 13.83 18.77 -6.44
CA LEU A 28 14.02 17.64 -5.52
C LEU A 28 12.69 16.95 -5.20
N ARG A 29 11.59 17.70 -5.03
CA ARG A 29 10.24 17.12 -4.82
C ARG A 29 9.83 16.18 -5.94
N SER A 30 9.96 16.64 -7.19
CA SER A 30 9.55 15.83 -8.34
C SER A 30 10.40 14.57 -8.47
N LEU A 31 11.71 14.68 -8.26
CA LEU A 31 12.62 13.52 -8.29
C LEU A 31 12.30 12.54 -7.17
N PHE A 32 12.17 13.01 -5.93
CA PHE A 32 11.84 12.15 -4.78
C PHE A 32 10.49 11.48 -4.95
N SER A 33 9.45 12.23 -5.33
CA SER A 33 8.12 11.66 -5.56
C SER A 33 8.14 10.58 -6.64
N LEU A 34 8.88 10.79 -7.74
CA LEU A 34 9.00 9.81 -8.81
C LEU A 34 9.75 8.56 -8.35
N VAL A 35 10.89 8.73 -7.67
CA VAL A 35 11.71 7.63 -7.15
C VAL A 35 10.94 6.82 -6.11
N THR A 36 10.27 7.48 -5.16
CA THR A 36 9.47 6.79 -4.13
C THR A 36 8.29 6.07 -4.75
N LEU A 37 7.60 6.67 -5.73
CA LEU A 37 6.52 6.01 -6.46
C LEU A 37 7.03 4.75 -7.18
N PHE A 38 8.16 4.89 -7.89
CA PHE A 38 8.79 3.77 -8.60
C PHE A 38 9.14 2.63 -7.64
N ILE A 39 9.83 2.91 -6.53
CA ILE A 39 10.17 1.91 -5.51
C ILE A 39 8.91 1.27 -4.93
N TYR A 40 7.86 2.05 -4.65
CA TYR A 40 6.63 1.51 -4.08
C TYR A 40 5.91 0.55 -5.03
N VAL A 41 5.80 0.91 -6.31
CA VAL A 41 5.18 0.06 -7.34
C VAL A 41 5.99 -1.21 -7.54
N PHE A 42 7.31 -1.10 -7.75
CA PHE A 42 8.13 -2.26 -8.07
C PHE A 42 8.32 -3.20 -6.88
N THR A 43 8.46 -2.68 -5.66
CA THR A 43 8.75 -3.50 -4.49
C THR A 43 7.47 -3.91 -3.75
N LYS A 44 6.63 -2.96 -3.34
CA LYS A 44 5.47 -3.27 -2.49
C LYS A 44 4.30 -3.84 -3.31
N LEU A 45 3.97 -3.19 -4.42
CA LEU A 45 2.81 -3.58 -5.23
C LEU A 45 3.04 -4.93 -5.91
N SER A 46 4.21 -5.16 -6.52
CA SER A 46 4.54 -6.45 -7.14
C SER A 46 4.47 -7.62 -6.18
N VAL A 47 5.05 -7.47 -4.97
CA VAL A 47 5.03 -8.54 -3.95
C VAL A 47 3.61 -8.83 -3.47
N SER A 48 2.80 -7.77 -3.28
CA SER A 48 1.40 -7.92 -2.87
C SER A 48 0.57 -8.67 -3.91
N VAL A 49 0.68 -8.30 -5.20
CA VAL A 49 -0.04 -8.96 -6.29
C VAL A 49 0.42 -10.41 -6.46
N PHE A 50 1.73 -10.66 -6.40
CA PHE A 50 2.27 -12.01 -6.53
C PHE A 50 1.83 -12.93 -5.37
N SER A 51 1.88 -12.41 -4.14
CA SER A 51 1.41 -13.14 -2.96
C SER A 51 -0.09 -13.44 -3.06
N GLY A 52 -0.91 -12.45 -3.41
CA GLY A 52 -2.36 -12.64 -3.58
C GLY A 52 -2.69 -13.62 -4.71
N ALA A 53 -2.01 -13.53 -5.85
CA ALA A 53 -2.19 -14.48 -6.97
C ALA A 53 -1.80 -15.91 -6.59
N THR A 54 -0.75 -16.07 -5.78
CA THR A 54 -0.31 -17.39 -5.28
C THR A 54 -1.35 -17.99 -4.36
N VAL A 55 -1.93 -17.20 -3.45
CA VAL A 55 -3.01 -17.66 -2.56
C VAL A 55 -4.24 -18.06 -3.37
N LEU A 56 -4.64 -17.24 -4.36
CA LEU A 56 -5.77 -17.57 -5.24
C LEU A 56 -5.52 -18.84 -6.05
N HIS A 57 -4.30 -19.03 -6.57
CA HIS A 57 -3.92 -20.26 -7.26
C HIS A 57 -4.03 -21.47 -6.34
N SER A 58 -3.51 -21.39 -5.11
CA SER A 58 -3.54 -22.50 -4.14
C SER A 58 -4.94 -22.86 -3.66
N VAL A 59 -5.86 -21.88 -3.57
CA VAL A 59 -7.23 -22.11 -3.08
C VAL A 59 -8.19 -22.52 -4.20
N PHE A 60 -8.12 -21.87 -5.37
CA PHE A 60 -9.08 -22.07 -6.47
C PHE A 60 -8.51 -22.85 -7.66
N GLY A 61 -7.21 -23.13 -7.71
CA GLY A 61 -6.55 -23.82 -8.82
C GLY A 61 -6.43 -22.98 -10.11
N TRP A 62 -6.70 -21.67 -10.06
CA TRP A 62 -6.68 -20.80 -11.24
C TRP A 62 -5.27 -20.54 -11.77
N PRO A 63 -5.04 -20.46 -13.10
CA PRO A 63 -3.72 -20.16 -13.62
C PRO A 63 -3.21 -18.80 -13.08
N HIS A 64 -1.92 -18.74 -12.71
CA HIS A 64 -1.31 -17.59 -12.04
C HIS A 64 -1.61 -16.24 -12.72
N PHE A 65 -1.60 -16.20 -14.06
CA PHE A 65 -1.87 -14.98 -14.82
C PHE A 65 -3.32 -14.50 -14.66
N ALA A 66 -4.30 -15.43 -14.67
CA ALA A 66 -5.70 -15.09 -14.46
C ALA A 66 -5.97 -14.66 -13.01
N ALA A 67 -5.34 -15.31 -12.04
CA ALA A 67 -5.44 -14.93 -10.63
C ALA A 67 -4.88 -13.51 -10.37
N ALA A 68 -3.70 -13.19 -10.93
CA ALA A 68 -3.09 -11.87 -10.83
C ALA A 68 -3.94 -10.80 -11.52
N ALA A 69 -4.40 -11.05 -12.75
CA ALA A 69 -5.25 -10.11 -13.48
C ALA A 69 -6.57 -9.84 -12.75
N GLY A 70 -7.23 -10.89 -12.25
CA GLY A 70 -8.46 -10.77 -11.47
C GLY A 70 -8.27 -9.95 -10.19
N LEU A 71 -7.18 -10.19 -9.45
CA LEU A 71 -6.85 -9.44 -8.24
C LEU A 71 -6.60 -7.96 -8.54
N VAL A 72 -5.85 -7.64 -9.60
CA VAL A 72 -5.56 -6.26 -10.00
C VAL A 72 -6.83 -5.53 -10.44
N VAL A 73 -7.69 -6.17 -11.23
CA VAL A 73 -8.96 -5.57 -11.67
C VAL A 73 -9.86 -5.29 -10.48
N LEU A 74 -10.05 -6.27 -9.59
CA LEU A 74 -10.86 -6.08 -8.38
C LEU A 74 -10.30 -4.93 -7.53
N THR A 75 -8.98 -4.89 -7.36
CA THR A 75 -8.29 -3.84 -6.61
C THR A 75 -8.45 -2.46 -7.22
N ALA A 76 -8.31 -2.36 -8.54
CA ALA A 76 -8.52 -1.12 -9.26
C ALA A 76 -9.96 -0.61 -9.13
N VAL A 77 -10.95 -1.49 -9.23
CA VAL A 77 -12.38 -1.12 -9.14
C VAL A 77 -12.73 -0.55 -7.76
N TYR A 78 -12.40 -1.26 -6.66
CA TYR A 78 -12.75 -0.76 -5.34
C TYR A 78 -11.95 0.49 -4.96
N THR A 79 -10.70 0.61 -5.45
CA THR A 79 -9.88 1.82 -5.23
C THR A 79 -10.45 3.02 -5.98
N ALA A 80 -10.88 2.83 -7.24
CA ALA A 80 -11.44 3.90 -8.07
C ALA A 80 -12.77 4.44 -7.53
N LEU A 81 -13.63 3.55 -7.00
CA LEU A 81 -14.94 3.94 -6.46
C LEU A 81 -14.85 4.57 -5.06
N GLY A 82 -13.95 4.08 -4.21
CA GLY A 82 -13.90 4.44 -2.79
C GLY A 82 -12.83 5.45 -2.39
N GLY A 83 -11.85 5.71 -3.26
CA GLY A 83 -10.72 6.61 -2.96
C GLY A 83 -9.86 6.13 -1.78
N LEU A 84 -9.09 7.05 -1.18
CA LEU A 84 -8.18 6.73 -0.07
C LEU A 84 -8.90 6.15 1.16
N ALA A 85 -10.14 6.57 1.43
CA ALA A 85 -10.89 6.11 2.59
C ALA A 85 -11.21 4.61 2.50
N ALA A 86 -11.60 4.12 1.32
CA ALA A 86 -11.84 2.69 1.12
C ALA A 86 -10.57 1.87 1.26
N VAL A 87 -9.44 2.36 0.74
CA VAL A 87 -8.14 1.68 0.88
C VAL A 87 -7.76 1.53 2.36
N ILE A 88 -7.93 2.58 3.16
CA ILE A 88 -7.63 2.54 4.60
C ILE A 88 -8.55 1.53 5.31
N LEU A 89 -9.84 1.51 4.97
CA LEU A 89 -10.78 0.55 5.56
C LEU A 89 -10.38 -0.90 5.24
N THR A 90 -10.00 -1.18 3.99
CA THR A 90 -9.54 -2.52 3.60
C THR A 90 -8.22 -2.90 4.27
N ASP A 91 -7.30 -1.95 4.48
CA ASP A 91 -6.03 -2.20 5.15
C ASP A 91 -6.22 -2.48 6.65
N MET A 92 -7.15 -1.78 7.31
CA MET A 92 -7.54 -2.06 8.69
C MET A 92 -8.15 -3.46 8.81
N ALA A 93 -9.06 -3.83 7.90
CA ALA A 93 -9.68 -5.15 7.88
C ALA A 93 -8.61 -6.26 7.67
N GLN A 94 -7.70 -6.08 6.70
CA GLN A 94 -6.61 -7.01 6.45
C GLN A 94 -5.71 -7.19 7.67
N SER A 95 -5.38 -6.09 8.36
CA SER A 95 -4.56 -6.13 9.58
C SER A 95 -5.21 -6.95 10.70
N MET A 96 -6.54 -6.86 10.84
CA MET A 96 -7.28 -7.69 11.80
C MET A 96 -7.24 -9.17 11.43
N VAL A 97 -7.45 -9.50 10.14
CA VAL A 97 -7.39 -10.88 9.64
C VAL A 97 -5.98 -11.47 9.83
N MET A 98 -4.93 -10.69 9.57
CA MET A 98 -3.56 -11.14 9.81
C MET A 98 -3.27 -11.36 11.29
N LEU A 99 -3.77 -10.48 12.17
CA LEU A 99 -3.59 -10.62 13.60
C LEU A 99 -4.29 -11.87 14.14
N THR A 100 -5.55 -12.12 13.75
CA THR A 100 -6.26 -13.34 14.18
C THR A 100 -5.64 -14.60 13.62
N GLY A 101 -5.22 -14.60 12.35
CA GLY A 101 -4.51 -15.72 11.72
C GLY A 101 -3.19 -16.05 12.44
N ALA A 102 -2.40 -15.03 12.80
CA ALA A 102 -1.17 -15.20 13.55
C ALA A 102 -1.40 -15.77 14.96
N MET A 103 -2.45 -15.31 15.66
CA MET A 103 -2.81 -15.82 16.99
C MET A 103 -3.23 -17.29 16.91
N CYS A 104 -4.11 -17.66 15.97
CA CYS A 104 -4.51 -19.05 15.76
C CYS A 104 -3.32 -19.98 15.51
N MET A 105 -2.38 -19.58 14.64
CA MET A 105 -1.16 -20.34 14.36
C MET A 105 -0.21 -20.46 15.56
N THR A 106 -0.30 -19.59 16.55
CA THR A 106 0.55 -19.63 17.75
C THR A 106 -0.04 -20.55 18.82
N PHE A 107 -1.36 -20.72 18.85
CA PHE A 107 -2.05 -21.59 19.82
C PHE A 107 -2.27 -23.02 19.31
N ILE A 108 -2.14 -23.25 17.99
CA ILE A 108 -2.06 -24.57 17.34
C ILE A 108 -0.61 -25.06 17.36
#